data_AF-A0A927JWL5-F1
#
_entry.id   AF-A0A927JWL5-F1
#
_cell.length_a   1.000
_cell.length_b   1.000
_cell.length_c   1.000
_cell.angle_alpha   90.00
_cell.angle_beta   90.00
_cell.angle_gamma   90.00
#
_symmetry.space_group_name_H-M   'P 1'
#
loop_
_entity.id
_entity.type
_entity.pdbx_description
1 polymer ?
#
loop_
_entity_poly.entity_id
_entity_poly.type
_entity_poly.pdbx_seq_one_letter_code
_entity_poly.pdbx_strand_id
1 'polypeptide(L)' 'MLNQTDQVDAIFLVARHGRAAQTVAGHRVASATRNGDVDEARRWRMIRRHIHRHVA' A
#
# COMPACT_ATOMS: atom_id res chain seq x y z
N MET A 1 -8.95 4.56 -8.20
CA MET A 1 -8.11 5.78 -8.18
C MET A 1 -7.74 6.01 -6.73
N LEU A 2 -6.49 6.36 -6.42
CA LEU A 2 -6.10 6.66 -5.03
C LEU A 2 -6.76 7.96 -4.62
N ASN A 3 -7.39 7.98 -3.45
CA ASN A 3 -7.81 9.24 -2.84
C ASN A 3 -6.61 9.91 -2.14
N GLN A 4 -6.79 11.13 -1.65
CA GLN A 4 -5.73 11.87 -0.97
C GLN A 4 -5.22 11.13 0.28
N THR A 5 -6.11 10.48 1.02
CA THR A 5 -5.76 9.68 2.21
C THR A 5 -4.83 8.53 1.86
N ASP A 6 -5.06 7.83 0.75
CA ASP A 6 -4.22 6.72 0.32
C ASP A 6 -2.82 7.18 -0.14
N GLN A 7 -2.72 8.40 -0.69
CA GLN A 7 -1.43 9.00 -1.03
C GLN A 7 -0.64 9.36 0.22
N VAL A 8 -1.32 9.93 1.22
CA VAL A 8 -0.73 10.24 2.53
C VAL A 8 -0.24 8.95 3.20
N ASP A 9 -1.03 7.89 3.19
CA ASP A 9 -0.61 6.59 3.72
C ASP A 9 0.61 6.02 3.00
N ALA A 10 0.69 6.18 1.67
CA ALA A 10 1.86 5.78 0.90
C ALA A 10 3.12 6.55 1.34
N ILE A 11 3.00 7.87 1.53
CA ILE A 11 4.10 8.72 2.01
C ILE A 11 4.55 8.28 3.41
N PHE A 12 3.62 8.09 4.35
CA PHE A 12 3.95 7.63 5.70
C PHE A 12 4.61 6.25 5.69
N LEU A 13 4.13 5.34 4.84
CA LEU A 13 4.71 4.00 4.72
C LEU A 13 6.17 4.07 4.24
N VAL A 14 6.44 4.91 3.24
CA VAL A 14 7.79 5.13 2.69
C VAL A 14 8.68 5.84 3.69
N ALA A 15 8.19 6.88 4.37
CA ALA A 15 8.95 7.58 5.41
C ALA A 15 9.36 6.64 6.55
N ARG A 16 8.48 5.70 6.94
CA ARG A 16 8.73 4.76 8.03
C ARG A 16 9.60 3.56 7.63
N HIS A 17 9.40 3.02 6.43
CA HIS A 17 9.98 1.74 6.03
C HIS A 17 10.97 1.84 4.85
N GLY A 18 11.14 3.01 4.25
CA GLY A 18 12.00 3.24 3.08
C GLY A 18 11.69 2.26 1.96
N ARG A 19 12.74 1.59 1.45
CA ARG A 19 12.63 0.56 0.39
C ARG A 19 11.76 -0.64 0.80
N ALA A 20 11.62 -0.94 2.10
CA ALA A 20 10.78 -2.04 2.55
C ALA A 20 9.27 -1.72 2.48
N ALA A 21 8.88 -0.47 2.24
CA ALA A 21 7.47 -0.06 2.16
C ALA A 21 6.67 -0.86 1.11
N GLN A 22 7.29 -1.24 0.00
CA GLN A 22 6.64 -2.04 -1.04
C GLN A 22 6.26 -3.44 -0.52
N THR A 23 7.14 -4.06 0.26
CA THR A 23 6.90 -5.36 0.90
C THR A 23 5.82 -5.27 1.97
N VAL A 24 5.86 -4.23 2.80
CA VAL A 24 4.83 -3.99 3.83
C VAL A 24 3.45 -3.80 3.21
N ALA A 25 3.33 -3.00 2.15
CA ALA A 25 2.07 -2.85 1.43
C ALA A 25 1.61 -4.19 0.81
N GLY A 26 2.54 -5.02 0.32
CA GLY A 26 2.24 -6.39 -0.14
C GLY A 26 1.68 -7.29 0.95
N HIS A 27 2.25 -7.26 2.16
CA HIS A 27 1.72 -8.00 3.31
C HIS A 27 0.32 -7.54 3.70
N ARG A 28 0.05 -6.23 3.65
CA ARG A 28 -1.29 -5.69 3.92
C ARG A 28 -2.33 -6.18 2.91
N VAL A 29 -1.98 -6.25 1.62
CA VAL A 29 -2.86 -6.87 0.59
C VAL A 29 -3.18 -8.32 0.94
N ALA A 30 -2.16 -9.11 1.28
CA ALA A 30 -2.34 -10.53 1.60
C ALA A 30 -3.20 -10.72 2.86
N SER A 31 -2.99 -9.89 3.88
CA SER A 31 -3.78 -9.91 5.11
C SER A 31 -5.26 -9.59 4.85
N ALA A 32 -5.55 -8.50 4.14
CA ALA A 32 -6.91 -8.12 3.81
C ALA A 32 -7.62 -9.18 2.96
N THR A 33 -6.89 -9.79 2.02
CA THR A 33 -7.43 -10.89 1.20
C THR A 33 -7.78 -12.12 2.03
N ARG A 34 -6.92 -12.51 2.99
CA ARG A 34 -7.20 -13.62 3.92
C ARG A 34 -8.41 -13.34 4.81
N ASN A 35 -8.64 -12.08 5.16
CA ASN A 35 -9.78 -11.67 5.98
C ASN A 35 -11.07 -11.50 5.17
N GLY A 36 -11.03 -11.69 3.84
CA GLY A 36 -12.17 -11.47 2.95
C GLY A 36 -12.49 -10.00 2.67
N ASP A 37 -11.64 -9.06 3.11
CA ASP A 37 -11.83 -7.63 2.85
C ASP A 37 -11.27 -7.26 1.47
N VAL A 38 -12.15 -7.34 0.47
CA VAL A 38 -11.81 -7.11 -0.94
C VAL A 38 -11.44 -5.64 -1.20
N ASP A 39 -12.11 -4.71 -0.55
CA ASP A 39 -11.91 -3.27 -0.76
C ASP A 39 -10.61 -2.80 -0.12
N GLU A 40 -10.31 -3.26 1.10
CA GLU A 40 -9.02 -2.98 1.74
C GLU A 40 -7.87 -3.62 0.95
N ALA A 41 -8.03 -4.85 0.46
CA ALA A 41 -7.02 -5.48 -0.39
C ALA A 41 -6.79 -4.69 -1.68
N ARG A 42 -7.85 -4.16 -2.29
CA ARG A 42 -7.78 -3.33 -3.50
C ARG A 42 -7.08 -2.00 -3.22
N ARG A 43 -7.38 -1.36 -2.10
CA ARG A 43 -6.74 -0.13 -1.61
C ARG A 43 -5.23 -0.33 -1.45
N TRP A 44 -4.81 -1.34 -0.69
CA TRP A 44 -3.38 -1.64 -0.50
C TRP A 44 -2.66 -2.02 -1.80
N ARG A 45 -3.35 -2.66 -2.76
CA ARG A 45 -2.80 -2.90 -4.10
C ARG A 45 -2.52 -1.58 -4.84
N MET A 46 -3.41 -0.60 -4.75
CA MET A 46 -3.20 0.71 -5.36
C MET A 46 -2.05 1.46 -4.69
N ILE A 47 -1.98 1.46 -3.35
CA ILE A 47 -0.88 2.07 -2.58
C ILE A 47 0.46 1.45 -2.98
N ARG A 48 0.56 0.11 -2.99
CA ARG A 48 1.78 -0.62 -3.40
C ARG A 48 2.23 -0.24 -4.81
N ARG A 49 1.30 -0.13 -5.76
CA ARG A 49 1.61 0.29 -7.14
C ARG A 49 2.10 1.73 -7.22
N HIS A 50 1.55 2.63 -6.41
CA HIS A 50 2.02 4.01 -6.35
C HIS A 50 3.44 4.09 -5.78
N ILE A 51 3.71 3.42 -4.65
CA ILE A 51 5.06 3.35 -4.07
C ILE A 51 6.07 2.81 -5.09
N HIS A 52 5.75 1.71 -5.78
CA HIS A 52 6.64 1.14 -6.80
C HIS A 52 6.94 2.10 -7.96
N ARG A 53 6.02 3.00 -8.32
CA ARG A 53 6.26 3.95 -9.42
C ARG A 53 7.11 5.16 -9.03
N HIS A 54 7.15 5.52 -7.74
CA HIS A 54 7.77 6.77 -7.29
C HIS A 54 9.01 6.57 -6.40
N VAL A 55 9.22 5.35 -5.88
CA VAL A 55 10.32 5.05 -4.94
C VAL A 55 11.30 4.02 -5.49
N ALA A 56 10.94 3.27 -6.54
CA ALA A 56 11.82 2.32 -7.19
C ALA A 56 12.96 3.02 -7.95
#